data_AF-A0A356E652-F1
#
_entry.id   AF-A0A356E652-F1
#
_cell.length_a   1.000
_cell.length_b   1.000
_cell.length_c   1.000
_cell.angle_alpha   90.00
_cell.angle_beta   90.00
_cell.angle_gamma   90.00
#
_symmetry.space_group_name_H-M   'P 1'
#
loop_
_entity.id
_entity.type
_entity.pdbx_description
1 polymer ?
#
loop_
_entity_poly.entity_id
_entity_poly.type
_entity_poly.pdbx_seq_one_letter_code
_entity_poly.pdbx_strand_id
1 'polypeptide(L)' 'YVPLCLSLGFSPLATVSIVGVAAALGDAGSPASDSTLGPTSGLNMDGKHDHIWDSVVPTFIHYNIPLLIFGWIAAMTFN' A
#
# COMPACT_ATOMS: atom_id res chain seq x y z
N TYR A 1 -5.14 -8.59 14.46
CA TYR A 1 -5.56 -7.23 14.10
C TYR A 1 -7.05 -7.00 14.32
N VAL A 2 -7.96 -7.78 13.72
CA VAL A 2 -9.42 -7.60 13.90
C VAL A 2 -9.91 -7.59 15.38
N PRO A 3 -9.49 -8.51 16.27
CA PRO A 3 -9.93 -8.50 17.68
C PRO A 3 -9.40 -7.28 18.46
N LEU A 4 -8.22 -6.77 18.06
CA LEU A 4 -7.59 -5.60 18.67
C LEU A 4 -8.33 -4.32 18.27
N CYS A 5 -8.71 -4.17 16.99
CA CYS A 5 -9.48 -3.03 16.52
C CYS A 5 -10.85 -2.94 17.22
N LEU A 6 -11.53 -4.08 17.38
CA LEU A 6 -12.79 -4.16 18.14
C LEU A 6 -12.59 -3.79 19.62
N SER A 7 -11.49 -4.23 20.23
CA SER A 7 -11.16 -3.88 21.63
C SER A 7 -10.78 -2.41 21.81
N LEU A 8 -10.27 -1.77 20.76
CA LEU A 8 -9.94 -0.33 20.71
C LEU A 8 -11.17 0.53 20.39
N GLY A 9 -12.35 -0.07 20.20
CA GLY A 9 -13.61 0.64 19.96
C GLY A 9 -13.89 0.99 18.50
N PHE A 10 -13.09 0.50 17.55
CA PHE A 10 -13.36 0.70 16.13
C PHE A 10 -14.56 -0.13 15.67
N SER A 11 -15.43 0.48 14.86
CA SER A 11 -16.50 -0.27 14.20
C SER A 11 -15.95 -1.37 13.25
N PRO A 12 -16.75 -2.38 12.89
CA PRO A 12 -16.36 -3.38 11.90
C PRO A 12 -15.96 -2.77 10.55
N LEU A 13 -16.62 -1.69 10.12
CA LEU A 13 -16.32 -0.99 8.87
C LEU A 13 -14.99 -0.23 8.92
N ALA A 14 -14.69 0.43 10.04
CA ALA A 14 -13.40 1.08 10.26
C ALA A 14 -12.26 0.05 10.32
N THR A 15 -12.50 -1.09 10.98
CA THR A 15 -11.54 -2.20 11.04
C THR A 15 -11.24 -2.76 9.65
N VAL A 16 -12.26 -3.01 8.82
CA VAL A 16 -12.08 -3.49 7.44
C VAL A 16 -11.33 -2.47 6.60
N SER A 17 -11.61 -1.18 6.79
CA SER A 17 -10.95 -0.08 6.06
C SER A 17 -9.45 -0.03 6.38
N ILE A 18 -9.07 -0.06 7.67
CA ILE A 18 -7.66 -0.04 8.09
C ILE A 18 -6.93 -1.30 7.62
N VAL A 19 -7.52 -2.48 7.85
CA VAL A 19 -6.87 -3.77 7.50
C VAL A 19 -6.76 -3.93 5.98
N GLY A 20 -7.77 -3.52 5.22
CA GLY A 20 -7.76 -3.55 3.76
C GLY A 20 -6.71 -2.61 3.16
N VAL A 21 -6.62 -1.38 3.67
CA VAL A 21 -5.57 -0.44 3.25
C VAL A 21 -4.18 -0.97 3.63
N ALA A 22 -3.99 -1.52 4.82
CA ALA A 22 -2.72 -2.12 5.24
C ALA A 22 -2.30 -3.30 4.34
N ALA A 23 -3.24 -4.13 3.91
CA ALA A 23 -2.98 -5.24 2.99
C ALA A 23 -2.55 -4.72 1.59
N ALA A 24 -3.26 -3.74 1.04
CA ALA A 24 -2.92 -3.14 -0.25
C ALA A 24 -1.57 -2.41 -0.23
N LEU A 25 -1.26 -1.70 0.87
CA LEU A 25 0.04 -1.04 1.07
C LEU A 25 1.19 -2.04 1.19
N GLY A 26 0.94 -3.19 1.82
CA GLY A 26 1.94 -4.25 1.97
C GLY A 26 2.36 -4.87 0.64
N ASP A 27 1.39 -5.09 -0.26
CA ASP A 27 1.64 -5.64 -1.60
C ASP A 27 2.29 -4.61 -2.53
N ALA A 28 1.76 -3.39 -2.57
CA ALA A 28 2.22 -2.36 -3.50
C ALA A 28 3.47 -1.60 -3.02
N GLY A 29 3.72 -1.53 -1.72
CA GLY A 29 4.71 -0.64 -1.13
C GLY A 29 6.10 -1.21 -0.90
N SER A 30 6.28 -2.52 -1.06
CA SER A 30 7.60 -3.12 -0.88
C SER A 30 8.48 -2.91 -2.12
N PRO A 31 9.71 -2.38 -1.99
CA PRO A 31 10.68 -2.32 -3.08
C PRO A 31 11.10 -3.69 -3.61
N ALA A 32 10.75 -4.78 -2.89
CA ALA A 32 11.05 -6.16 -3.23
C ALA A 32 9.79 -6.98 -3.57
N SER A 33 8.62 -6.36 -3.75
CA SER A 33 7.41 -7.10 -4.12
C SER A 33 7.56 -7.71 -5.52
N ASP A 34 7.20 -8.99 -5.66
CA ASP A 34 7.25 -9.72 -6.93
C ASP A 34 6.42 -9.03 -8.04
N SER A 35 5.36 -8.31 -7.66
CA SER A 35 4.51 -7.51 -8.56
C SER A 35 5.22 -6.30 -9.19
N THR A 36 6.21 -5.71 -8.52
CA THR A 36 7.00 -4.58 -9.03
C THR A 36 8.32 -5.03 -9.65
N LEU A 37 8.96 -6.07 -9.11
CA LEU A 37 10.19 -6.66 -9.66
C LEU A 37 9.95 -7.40 -10.99
N GLY A 38 8.88 -8.19 -11.10
CA GLY A 38 8.59 -9.01 -12.28
C GLY A 38 8.54 -8.24 -13.62
N PRO A 39 7.76 -7.14 -13.75
CA PRO A 39 7.64 -6.40 -15.01
C PRO A 39 8.78 -5.40 -15.25
N THR A 40 9.45 -4.91 -14.21
CA THR A 40 10.52 -3.89 -14.32
C THR A 40 11.90 -4.50 -14.57
N SER A 41 12.13 -5.74 -14.14
CA SER A 41 13.35 -6.50 -14.43
C SER A 41 13.61 -6.67 -15.93
N GLY A 42 12.55 -6.76 -16.74
CA GLY A 42 12.64 -6.84 -18.20
C GLY A 42 12.88 -5.50 -18.89
N LEU A 43 12.54 -4.37 -18.24
CA LEU A 43 12.75 -3.02 -18.76
C LEU A 43 14.21 -2.56 -18.63
N ASN A 44 15.02 -3.20 -17.78
CA ASN A 44 16.45 -2.89 -17.65
C ASN A 44 17.34 -3.70 -18.64
N MET A 45 16.76 -4.26 -19.69
CA MET A 45 17.48 -5.05 -20.69
C MET A 45 18.51 -4.22 -21.49
N ASP A 46 18.37 -2.89 -21.49
CA ASP A 46 19.29 -1.93 -22.10
C ASP A 46 20.09 -1.08 -21.07
N GLY A 47 19.95 -1.36 -19.78
CA GLY A 47 20.64 -0.66 -18.70
C GLY A 47 20.10 0.74 -18.35
N LYS A 48 18.95 1.13 -18.89
CA LYS A 48 18.40 2.50 -18.75
C LYS A 48 17.28 2.66 -17.73
N HIS A 49 16.94 1.60 -17.01
CA HIS A 49 15.83 1.63 -16.05
C HIS A 49 16.35 1.37 -14.63
N ASP A 50 16.15 2.34 -13.73
CA ASP A 50 16.43 2.16 -12.31
C ASP A 50 15.13 1.79 -11.58
N HIS A 51 15.02 0.53 -11.18
CA HIS A 51 13.86 0.00 -10.46
C HIS A 51 13.45 0.87 -9.26
N ILE A 52 14.40 1.44 -8.52
CA ILE A 52 14.09 2.21 -7.32
C ILE A 52 13.50 3.58 -7.70
N TRP A 53 14.20 4.32 -8.56
CA TRP A 53 13.81 5.70 -8.87
C TRP A 53 12.65 5.80 -9.86
N ASP A 54 12.56 4.87 -10.81
CA ASP A 54 11.57 4.94 -11.88
C ASP A 54 10.30 4.13 -11.57
N SER A 55 10.37 3.16 -10.64
CA SER A 55 9.21 2.31 -10.31
C SER A 55 8.79 2.40 -8.83
N VAL A 56 9.71 2.28 -7.87
CA VAL A 56 9.35 2.27 -6.43
C VAL A 56 8.94 3.66 -5.95
N VAL A 57 9.73 4.70 -6.23
CA VAL A 57 9.45 6.06 -5.77
C VAL A 57 8.12 6.59 -6.34
N PRO A 58 7.81 6.45 -7.65
CA PRO A 58 6.52 6.90 -8.19
C PRO A 58 5.33 6.15 -7.59
N THR A 59 5.46 4.84 -7.36
CA THR A 59 4.42 3.99 -6.73
C THR A 59 4.16 4.42 -5.29
N PHE A 60 5.21 4.68 -4.52
CA PHE A 60 5.06 5.16 -3.15
C PHE A 60 4.30 6.50 -3.10
N ILE A 61 4.63 7.42 -4.00
CA ILE A 61 4.03 8.75 -4.02
C ILE A 61 2.58 8.73 -4.53
N HIS A 62 2.30 8.02 -5.63
CA HIS A 62 0.97 8.05 -6.27
C HIS A 62 0.00 6.98 -5.77
N TYR A 63 0.49 5.89 -5.19
CA TYR A 63 -0.35 4.79 -4.72
C TYR A 63 -0.43 4.78 -3.20
N ASN A 64 0.71 4.66 -2.51
CA ASN A 64 0.73 4.48 -1.06
C ASN A 64 0.25 5.71 -0.30
N ILE A 65 0.69 6.92 -0.66
CA ILE A 65 0.27 8.15 0.03
C ILE A 65 -1.25 8.35 -0.09
N PRO A 66 -1.87 8.28 -1.28
CA PRO A 66 -3.32 8.36 -1.40
C PRO A 66 -4.04 7.25 -0.64
N LEU A 67 -3.59 5.99 -0.74
CA LEU A 67 -4.21 4.87 -0.02
C LEU A 67 -4.21 5.08 1.49
N LEU A 68 -3.09 5.58 2.05
CA LEU A 68 -2.97 5.85 3.47
C LEU A 68 -3.92 6.98 3.90
N ILE A 69 -4.01 8.05 3.11
CA ILE A 69 -4.92 9.17 3.37
C ILE A 69 -6.39 8.72 3.32
N PHE A 70 -6.79 7.99 2.28
CA PHE A 70 -8.18 7.51 2.15
C PHE A 70 -8.52 6.46 3.21
N GLY A 71 -7.58 5.56 3.54
CA GLY A 71 -7.76 4.58 4.61
C GLY A 71 -7.95 5.21 5.97
N TRP A 72 -7.17 6.26 6.27
CA TRP A 72 -7.34 7.06 7.48
C TRP A 72 -8.71 7.72 7.49
N ILE A 73 -9.07 8.45 6.43
CA ILE A 73 -10.35 9.18 6.37
C ILE A 73 -11.53 8.21 6.52
N ALA A 74 -11.49 7.06 5.85
CA ALA A 74 -12.51 6.01 5.98
C ALA A 74 -12.57 5.50 7.43
N ALA A 75 -11.42 5.22 8.05
CA ALA A 75 -11.37 4.79 9.44
C ALA A 75 -11.96 5.83 10.42
N MET A 76 -11.70 7.12 10.22
CA MET A 76 -12.27 8.19 11.04
C MET A 76 -13.75 8.42 10.78
N THR A 77 -14.22 8.22 9.54
CA THR A 77 -15.63 8.43 9.17
C THR A 77 -16.52 7.28 9.63
N PHE A 78 -15.99 6.05 9.60
CA PHE A 78 -16.70 4.85 10.03
C PHE A 78 -16.39 4.46 11.48
N ASN A 79 -15.67 5.28 12.25
CA ASN A 79 -15.28 4.98 13.63
C ASN A 79 -16.50 4.92 14.55
#